data_AF-A0A8T2DGS6-F1
#
_entry.id   AF-A0A8T2DGS6-F1
#
_cell.length_a   1.000
_cell.length_b   1.000
_cell.length_c   1.000
_cell.angle_alpha   90.00
_cell.angle_beta   90.00
_cell.angle_gamma   90.00
#
_symmetry.space_group_name_H-M   'P 1'
#
loop_
_entity.id
_entity.type
_entity.pdbx_description
1 polymer ?
#
loop_
_entity_poly.entity_id
_entity_poly.type
_entity_poly.pdbx_seq_one_letter_code
_entity_poly.pdbx_strand_id
1 'polypeptide(L)'
;MKQKLIMLLLLLQLLSLNSLSLKHSSAKPNGKITVMGLVYCDVCSNNSFSNHSYFIPGVEVRIICRFNSASSRTREMITFSANRTTNELGLYKLDITSLEGVACAAEAKKDSLMASCQASLIGRSKDSCNVPGFRTTTEQVVFKSKISNLCVYGFTALNFRPLEKNLHLCGK
;
A
#
# COMPACT_ATOMS: atom_id res chain seq x y z
N MET A 1 43.02 -48.98 26.93
CA MET A 1 41.80 -48.91 26.08
C MET A 1 40.65 -48.16 26.73
N LYS A 2 40.25 -48.48 27.97
CA LYS A 2 39.11 -47.83 28.67
C LYS A 2 39.16 -46.29 28.70
N GLN A 3 40.33 -45.71 28.99
CA GLN A 3 40.49 -44.26 29.10
C GLN A 3 40.38 -43.51 27.76
N LYS A 4 40.82 -44.12 26.65
CA LYS A 4 40.66 -43.56 25.29
C LYS A 4 39.19 -43.61 24.84
N LEU A 5 38.45 -44.64 25.25
CA LEU A 5 37.03 -44.77 24.94
C LEU A 5 36.17 -43.73 25.69
N ILE A 6 36.50 -43.46 26.95
CA ILE A 6 35.85 -42.42 27.77
C ILE A 6 36.09 -41.03 27.17
N MET A 7 37.33 -40.72 26.78
CA MET A 7 37.65 -39.44 26.13
C MET A 7 36.93 -39.26 24.79
N LEU A 8 36.79 -40.34 24.00
CA LEU A 8 36.04 -40.29 22.75
C LEU A 8 34.54 -40.03 23.00
N LEU A 9 33.94 -40.69 23.99
CA LEU A 9 32.55 -40.48 24.38
C LEU A 9 32.28 -39.03 24.85
N LEU A 10 33.19 -38.45 25.65
CA LEU A 10 33.11 -37.05 26.06
C LEU A 10 33.21 -36.09 24.87
N LEU A 11 34.10 -36.37 23.91
CA LEU A 11 34.27 -35.54 22.72
C LEU A 11 33.01 -35.57 21.82
N LEU A 12 32.37 -36.73 21.68
CA LEU A 12 31.10 -36.86 20.94
C LEU A 12 29.94 -36.10 21.61
N GLN A 13 29.91 -36.06 22.95
CA GLN A 13 28.90 -35.30 23.71
C GLN A 13 29.09 -33.78 23.58
N LEU A 14 30.34 -33.32 23.47
CA LEU A 14 30.67 -31.91 23.22
C LEU A 14 30.28 -31.46 21.80
N LEU A 15 30.37 -32.36 20.82
CA LEU A 15 29.99 -32.09 19.43
C LEU A 15 28.46 -32.01 19.23
N SER A 16 27.66 -32.73 20.02
CA SER A 16 26.19 -32.70 19.93
C SER A 16 25.53 -31.53 20.66
N LEU A 17 26.25 -30.80 21.51
CA LEU A 17 25.76 -29.58 22.17
C LEU A 17 25.70 -28.38 21.20
N ASN A 18 26.51 -28.37 20.14
CA ASN A 18 26.58 -27.27 19.18
C ASN A 18 25.49 -27.32 18.08
N SER A 19 24.72 -28.41 17.99
CA SER A 19 23.66 -28.56 16.98
C SER A 19 22.28 -28.05 17.44
N LEU A 20 22.14 -27.64 18.70
CA LEU A 20 20.94 -27.01 19.25
C LEU A 20 21.01 -25.47 19.18
N SER A 21 21.39 -24.93 18.02
CA SER A 21 21.09 -23.53 17.75
C SER A 21 19.61 -23.44 17.40
N LEU A 22 18.76 -23.29 18.42
CA LEU A 22 17.37 -22.88 18.23
C LEU A 22 17.42 -21.53 17.50
N LYS A 23 17.26 -21.54 16.18
CA LYS A 23 17.08 -20.32 15.40
C LYS A 23 15.85 -19.66 15.99
N HIS A 24 16.07 -18.69 16.88
CA HIS A 24 15.03 -17.81 17.36
C HIS A 24 14.45 -17.19 16.09
N SER A 25 13.25 -17.63 15.71
CA SER A 25 12.53 -17.01 14.61
C SER A 25 12.25 -15.59 15.08
N SER A 26 13.16 -14.67 14.78
CA SER A 26 12.91 -13.24 14.93
C SER A 26 11.53 -12.99 14.37
N ALA A 27 10.59 -12.57 15.23
CA ALA A 27 9.26 -12.19 14.80
C ALA A 27 9.45 -11.24 13.61
N LYS A 28 8.95 -11.63 12.44
CA LYS A 28 9.12 -10.80 11.24
C LYS A 28 8.50 -9.45 11.58
N PRO A 29 9.20 -8.33 11.35
CA PRO A 29 8.62 -7.02 11.64
C PRO A 29 7.31 -6.87 10.88
N ASN A 30 6.29 -6.41 11.58
CA ASN A 30 4.99 -6.09 11.00
C ASN A 30 5.16 -4.97 9.96
N GLY A 31 4.68 -5.20 8.74
CA GLY A 31 4.72 -4.22 7.65
C GLY A 31 3.68 -3.14 7.86
N LYS A 32 4.07 -1.87 7.72
CA LYS A 32 3.12 -0.76 7.67
C LYS A 32 2.79 -0.48 6.21
N ILE A 33 1.51 -0.56 5.84
CA ILE A 33 1.06 -0.27 4.48
C ILE A 33 0.20 0.99 4.53
N THR A 34 0.58 1.98 3.75
CA THR A 34 -0.20 3.19 3.54
C THR A 34 -0.63 3.25 2.08
N VAL A 35 -1.91 3.47 1.86
CA VAL A 35 -2.50 3.70 0.54
C VAL A 35 -3.00 5.14 0.50
N MET A 36 -2.61 5.90 -0.51
CA MET A 36 -2.96 7.32 -0.59
C MET A 36 -3.09 7.80 -2.03
N GLY A 37 -3.79 8.91 -2.20
CA GLY A 37 -3.91 9.60 -3.47
C GLY A 37 -4.57 10.95 -3.30
N LEU A 38 -4.65 11.69 -4.41
CA LEU A 38 -5.18 13.05 -4.42
C LEU A 38 -6.48 13.09 -5.25
N VAL A 39 -7.37 14.00 -4.87
CA VAL A 39 -8.50 14.44 -5.69
C VAL A 39 -8.34 15.92 -5.99
N TYR A 40 -8.45 16.29 -7.26
CA TYR A 40 -8.36 17.67 -7.70
C TYR A 40 -9.47 18.04 -8.68
N CYS A 41 -9.68 19.34 -8.84
CA CYS A 41 -10.50 19.90 -9.89
C CYS A 41 -9.65 20.16 -11.13
N ASP A 42 -9.96 19.48 -12.23
CA ASP A 42 -9.51 19.84 -13.55
C ASP A 42 -10.42 20.93 -14.13
N VAL A 43 -10.13 22.18 -13.78
CA VAL A 43 -10.90 23.36 -14.21
C VAL A 43 -11.00 23.47 -15.73
N CYS A 44 -10.00 22.96 -16.45
CA CYS A 44 -9.94 23.07 -17.90
C CYS A 44 -10.49 21.87 -18.64
N SER A 45 -10.97 20.84 -17.93
CA SER A 45 -11.56 19.63 -18.50
C SER A 45 -10.64 18.91 -19.51
N ASN A 46 -9.32 19.01 -19.32
CA ASN A 46 -8.29 18.41 -20.16
C ASN A 46 -7.85 17.00 -19.68
N ASN A 47 -8.49 16.48 -18.63
CA ASN A 47 -8.12 15.29 -17.86
C ASN A 47 -6.63 15.31 -17.43
N SER A 48 -6.11 16.47 -17.08
CA SER A 48 -4.73 16.64 -16.62
C SER A 48 -4.66 17.69 -15.51
N PHE A 49 -3.60 17.65 -14.71
CA PHE A 49 -3.37 18.69 -13.71
C PHE A 49 -2.76 19.92 -14.39
N SER A 50 -3.30 21.11 -14.10
CA SER A 50 -2.88 22.37 -14.72
C SER A 50 -2.64 23.45 -13.66
N ASN A 51 -2.16 24.63 -14.08
CA ASN A 51 -1.99 25.78 -13.19
C ASN A 51 -3.32 26.31 -12.62
N HIS A 52 -4.45 25.97 -13.24
CA HIS A 52 -5.78 26.34 -12.76
C HIS A 52 -6.41 25.26 -11.89
N SER A 53 -5.78 24.09 -11.78
CA SER A 53 -6.27 22.99 -10.96
C SER A 53 -6.06 23.29 -9.49
N TYR A 54 -7.01 22.84 -8.66
CA TYR A 54 -6.94 22.94 -7.21
C TYR A 54 -7.39 21.63 -6.56
N PHE A 55 -6.90 21.35 -5.37
CA PHE A 55 -7.27 20.15 -4.63
C PHE A 55 -8.64 20.30 -3.98
N ILE A 56 -9.45 19.22 -3.98
CA ILE A 56 -10.83 19.26 -3.49
C ILE A 56 -10.92 18.56 -2.13
N PRO A 57 -11.24 19.28 -1.03
CA PRO A 57 -11.51 18.68 0.27
C PRO A 57 -12.92 18.08 0.34
N GLY A 58 -13.16 17.21 1.32
CA GLY A 58 -14.51 16.71 1.62
C GLY A 58 -15.07 15.69 0.63
N VAL A 59 -14.29 15.23 -0.35
CA VAL A 59 -14.71 14.22 -1.34
C VAL A 59 -14.57 12.82 -0.74
N GLU A 60 -15.61 12.01 -0.87
CA GLU A 60 -15.55 10.59 -0.53
C GLU A 60 -14.89 9.76 -1.64
N VAL A 61 -13.96 8.91 -1.24
CA VAL A 61 -13.22 7.98 -2.11
C VAL A 61 -13.32 6.58 -1.51
N ARG A 62 -13.76 5.61 -2.32
CA ARG A 62 -13.68 4.19 -1.97
C ARG A 62 -12.29 3.69 -2.26
N ILE A 63 -11.70 2.97 -1.32
CA ILE A 63 -10.44 2.26 -1.51
C ILE A 63 -10.72 0.78 -1.31
N ILE A 64 -10.37 -0.04 -2.29
CA ILE A 64 -10.47 -1.50 -2.22
C ILE A 64 -9.11 -2.09 -2.59
N CYS A 65 -8.43 -2.67 -1.61
CA CYS A 65 -7.16 -3.38 -1.80
C CYS A 65 -7.33 -4.88 -1.52
N ARG A 66 -6.67 -5.71 -2.33
CA ARG A 66 -6.55 -7.15 -2.15
C ARG A 66 -5.10 -7.52 -1.97
N PHE A 67 -4.81 -8.23 -0.89
CA PHE A 67 -3.48 -8.71 -0.57
C PHE A 67 -3.44 -10.23 -0.64
N ASN A 68 -2.31 -10.75 -1.12
CA ASN A 68 -2.02 -12.17 -1.03
C ASN A 68 -1.79 -12.53 0.44
N SER A 69 -2.36 -13.64 0.91
CA SER A 69 -2.09 -14.14 2.25
C SER A 69 -0.59 -14.43 2.43
N ALA A 70 -0.06 -14.11 3.61
CA ALA A 70 1.32 -14.42 3.98
C ALA A 70 1.56 -15.93 4.16
N SER A 71 0.50 -16.74 4.30
CA SER A 71 0.59 -18.20 4.41
C SER A 71 0.84 -18.82 3.03
N SER A 72 2.02 -19.40 2.83
CA SER A 72 2.34 -20.14 1.60
C SER A 72 1.53 -21.43 1.40
N ARG A 73 0.64 -21.77 2.35
CA ARG A 73 -0.17 -23.00 2.33
C ARG A 73 -1.58 -22.78 1.79
N THR A 74 -2.08 -21.54 1.76
CA THR A 74 -3.45 -21.21 1.30
C THR A 74 -3.41 -20.11 0.24
N ARG A 75 -4.29 -20.19 -0.77
CA ARG A 75 -4.45 -19.14 -1.80
C ARG A 75 -5.42 -18.03 -1.36
N GLU A 76 -5.50 -17.79 -0.06
CA GLU A 76 -6.45 -16.84 0.50
C GLU A 76 -6.04 -15.41 0.13
N MET A 77 -7.02 -14.58 -0.20
CA MET A 77 -6.85 -13.15 -0.45
C MET A 77 -7.56 -12.37 0.62
N ILE A 78 -6.87 -11.38 1.19
CA ILE A 78 -7.44 -10.49 2.19
C ILE A 78 -7.87 -9.20 1.50
N THR A 79 -9.14 -8.86 1.64
CA THR A 79 -9.71 -7.64 1.05
C THR A 79 -9.91 -6.58 2.12
N PHE A 80 -9.31 -5.41 1.92
CA PHE A 80 -9.60 -4.20 2.68
C PHE A 80 -10.47 -3.29 1.84
N SER A 81 -11.58 -2.83 2.41
CA SER A 81 -12.48 -1.87 1.79
C SER A 81 -12.79 -0.76 2.78
N ALA A 82 -12.55 0.48 2.39
CA ALA A 82 -12.84 1.62 3.23
C ALA A 82 -13.24 2.83 2.40
N ASN A 83 -14.20 3.61 2.88
CA ASN A 83 -14.45 4.95 2.37
C ASN A 83 -13.55 5.92 3.15
N ARG A 84 -12.93 6.86 2.45
CA ARG A 84 -12.10 7.93 3.02
C ARG A 84 -12.52 9.26 2.43
N THR A 85 -12.51 10.29 3.27
CA THR A 85 -12.79 11.66 2.85
C THR A 85 -11.47 12.39 2.63
N THR A 86 -11.37 13.17 1.57
CA THR A 86 -10.20 14.01 1.33
C THR A 86 -10.08 15.13 2.36
N ASN A 87 -8.87 15.43 2.80
CA ASN A 87 -8.57 16.56 3.68
C ASN A 87 -8.44 17.88 2.89
N GLU A 88 -8.05 18.97 3.57
CA GLU A 88 -7.83 20.30 2.98
C GLU A 88 -6.84 20.35 1.79
N LEU A 89 -5.98 19.35 1.67
CA LEU A 89 -5.02 19.21 0.57
C LEU A 89 -5.53 18.27 -0.53
N GLY A 90 -6.81 17.88 -0.50
CA GLY A 90 -7.39 16.89 -1.41
C GLY A 90 -6.84 15.48 -1.23
N LEU A 91 -6.11 15.21 -0.14
CA LEU A 91 -5.46 13.93 0.13
C LEU A 91 -6.44 12.99 0.83
N TYR A 92 -6.64 11.81 0.24
CA TYR A 92 -7.24 10.66 0.93
C TYR A 92 -6.14 9.67 1.30
N LYS A 93 -6.30 9.01 2.46
CA LYS A 93 -5.29 8.11 3.01
C LYS A 93 -5.94 6.97 3.79
N LEU A 94 -5.41 5.76 3.62
CA LEU A 94 -5.75 4.57 4.38
C LEU A 94 -4.48 3.92 4.91
N ASP A 95 -4.33 3.90 6.23
CA ASP A 95 -3.29 3.12 6.90
C ASP A 95 -3.84 1.72 7.21
N ILE A 96 -3.10 0.70 6.78
CA ILE A 96 -3.36 -0.72 7.05
C ILE A 96 -2.24 -1.18 7.98
N THR A 97 -2.54 -1.23 9.27
CA THR A 97 -1.64 -1.80 10.29
C THR A 97 -1.56 -3.31 10.09
N SER A 98 -0.33 -3.79 9.84
CA SER A 98 0.05 -5.13 9.38
C SER A 98 -0.93 -6.26 9.71
N LEU A 99 -1.32 -6.96 8.65
CA LEU A 99 -1.64 -8.38 8.72
C LEU A 99 -0.40 -9.14 9.21
N GLU A 100 -0.59 -10.09 10.12
CA GLU A 100 0.49 -10.93 10.65
C GLU A 100 1.26 -11.61 9.50
N GLY A 101 2.59 -11.47 9.47
CA GLY A 101 3.46 -12.11 8.47
C GLY A 101 3.68 -11.35 7.15
N VAL A 102 3.13 -10.14 6.96
CA VAL A 102 3.36 -9.31 5.76
C VAL A 102 4.59 -8.42 5.94
N ALA A 103 5.62 -8.60 5.11
CA ALA A 103 6.86 -7.81 5.13
C ALA A 103 7.02 -7.00 3.85
N CYS A 104 6.97 -5.67 3.98
CA CYS A 104 7.10 -4.71 2.88
C CYS A 104 8.44 -4.78 2.13
N ALA A 105 9.50 -5.12 2.85
CA ALA A 105 10.88 -5.07 2.39
C ALA A 105 11.55 -6.45 2.27
N ALA A 106 10.86 -7.54 2.60
CA ALA A 106 11.41 -8.87 2.36
C ALA A 106 11.28 -9.20 0.87
N GLU A 107 12.27 -9.92 0.35
CA GLU A 107 12.27 -10.55 -0.97
C GLU A 107 11.16 -11.61 -1.06
N ALA A 108 9.91 -11.19 -0.95
CA ALA A 108 8.75 -11.96 -1.37
C ALA A 108 8.94 -12.18 -2.87
N LYS A 109 9.54 -13.32 -3.18
CA LYS A 109 9.82 -13.86 -4.49
C LYS A 109 8.76 -13.42 -5.49
N LYS A 110 9.15 -12.63 -6.49
CA LYS A 110 8.48 -12.42 -7.78
C LYS A 110 7.03 -11.88 -7.78
N ASP A 111 6.31 -11.91 -6.66
CA ASP A 111 4.88 -11.61 -6.57
C ASP A 111 4.65 -10.47 -5.58
N SER A 112 3.96 -9.42 -6.04
CA SER A 112 3.59 -8.28 -5.19
C SER A 112 2.71 -8.74 -4.03
N LEU A 113 3.03 -8.31 -2.80
CA LEU A 113 2.20 -8.54 -1.60
C LEU A 113 0.75 -8.08 -1.81
N MET A 114 0.60 -6.96 -2.52
CA MET A 114 -0.69 -6.47 -2.96
C MET A 114 -0.98 -7.04 -4.34
N ALA A 115 -2.02 -7.87 -4.43
CA ALA A 115 -2.49 -8.45 -5.68
C ALA A 115 -3.18 -7.40 -6.56
N SER A 116 -3.97 -6.53 -5.94
CA SER A 116 -4.60 -5.38 -6.60
C SER A 116 -4.96 -4.31 -5.59
N CYS A 117 -4.98 -3.04 -5.98
CA CYS A 117 -5.74 -2.04 -5.26
C CYS A 117 -6.34 -1.03 -6.23
N GLN A 118 -7.48 -0.47 -5.83
CA GLN A 118 -8.25 0.48 -6.60
C GLN A 118 -8.78 1.57 -5.69
N ALA A 119 -8.78 2.81 -6.17
CA ALA A 119 -9.52 3.90 -5.58
C ALA A 119 -10.59 4.41 -6.55
N SER A 120 -11.77 4.78 -6.05
CA SER A 120 -12.85 5.34 -6.86
C SER A 120 -13.64 6.44 -6.15
N LEU A 121 -14.04 7.47 -6.89
CA LEU A 121 -14.87 8.55 -6.37
C LEU A 121 -16.27 8.03 -6.01
N ILE A 122 -16.70 8.31 -4.79
CA ILE A 122 -18.07 8.10 -4.32
C ILE A 122 -18.71 9.46 -4.09
N GLY A 123 -19.89 9.66 -4.65
CA GLY A 123 -20.62 10.92 -4.48
C GLY A 123 -20.19 12.01 -5.45
N ARG A 124 -20.53 13.25 -5.09
CA ARG A 124 -20.30 14.46 -5.89
C ARG A 124 -19.56 15.47 -5.04
N SER A 125 -18.68 16.26 -5.65
CA SER A 125 -18.23 17.50 -5.01
C SER A 125 -19.40 18.48 -4.89
N LYS A 126 -19.40 19.30 -3.83
CA LYS A 126 -20.36 20.40 -3.64
C LYS A 126 -19.96 21.67 -4.40
N ASP A 127 -18.78 21.68 -5.01
CA ASP A 127 -18.26 22.82 -5.74
C ASP A 127 -18.83 22.90 -7.17
N SER A 128 -18.49 23.99 -7.87
CA SER A 128 -18.72 24.11 -9.32
C SER A 128 -18.02 23.01 -10.14
N CYS A 129 -17.09 22.29 -9.50
CA CYS A 129 -16.33 21.18 -10.07
C CYS A 129 -16.89 19.84 -9.60
N ASN A 130 -18.03 19.43 -10.16
CA ASN A 130 -18.83 18.30 -9.67
C ASN A 130 -19.06 17.17 -10.69
N VAL A 131 -18.56 17.30 -11.91
CA VAL A 131 -18.63 16.24 -12.93
C VAL A 131 -17.40 15.34 -12.79
N PRO A 132 -17.55 14.03 -12.51
CA PRO A 132 -16.38 13.14 -12.46
C PRO A 132 -15.64 13.11 -13.80
N GLY A 133 -14.32 13.31 -13.79
CA GLY A 133 -13.45 12.99 -14.92
C GLY A 133 -12.87 11.58 -14.71
N PHE A 134 -11.65 11.48 -14.18
CA PHE A 134 -11.09 10.22 -13.72
C PHE A 134 -11.75 9.77 -12.42
N ARG A 135 -12.75 8.90 -12.59
CA ARG A 135 -13.54 8.36 -11.49
C ARG A 135 -12.83 7.25 -10.71
N THR A 136 -11.97 6.49 -11.37
CA THR A 136 -11.34 5.29 -10.80
C THR A 136 -9.88 5.22 -11.21
N THR A 137 -9.03 4.73 -10.31
CA THR A 137 -7.61 4.51 -10.56
C THR A 137 -7.16 3.18 -9.95
N THR A 138 -6.33 2.46 -10.70
CA THR A 138 -5.58 1.27 -10.25
C THR A 138 -4.08 1.46 -10.43
N GLU A 139 -3.67 2.55 -11.08
CA GLU A 139 -2.29 2.88 -11.33
C GLU A 139 -1.66 3.43 -10.06
N GLN A 140 -0.55 2.82 -9.66
CA GLN A 140 0.09 3.12 -8.39
C GLN A 140 1.60 3.17 -8.53
N VAL A 141 2.20 4.10 -7.81
CA VAL A 141 3.64 4.14 -7.53
C VAL A 141 3.87 3.58 -6.14
N VAL A 142 4.86 2.70 -6.00
CA VAL A 142 5.16 2.02 -4.73
C VAL A 142 6.49 2.50 -4.18
N PHE A 143 6.46 3.12 -3.01
CA PHE A 143 7.65 3.50 -2.25
C PHE A 143 7.86 2.52 -1.10
N LYS A 144 9.08 1.97 -0.97
CA LYS A 144 9.42 0.96 0.04
C LYS A 144 10.60 1.42 0.88
N SER A 145 10.42 1.49 2.19
CA SER A 145 11.51 1.70 3.15
C SER A 145 11.92 0.37 3.77
N LYS A 146 13.19 -0.03 3.52
CA LYS A 146 13.77 -1.24 4.12
C LYS A 146 14.01 -1.09 5.62
N ILE A 147 14.39 0.11 6.06
CA ILE A 147 14.74 0.40 7.46
C ILE A 147 13.49 0.35 8.35
N SER A 148 12.37 0.92 7.88
CA SER A 148 11.14 1.06 8.67
C SER A 148 10.04 0.06 8.28
N ASN A 149 10.34 -0.91 7.40
CA ASN A 149 9.38 -1.89 6.85
C ASN A 149 8.03 -1.26 6.44
N LEU A 150 8.12 -0.13 5.74
CA LEU A 150 6.98 0.69 5.31
C LEU A 150 6.81 0.59 3.80
N CYS A 151 5.58 0.34 3.36
CA CYS A 151 5.15 0.48 1.96
C CYS A 151 4.18 1.64 1.86
N VAL A 152 4.41 2.52 0.88
CA VAL A 152 3.45 3.55 0.50
C VAL A 152 3.04 3.30 -0.95
N TYR A 153 1.75 3.08 -1.15
CA TYR A 153 1.11 2.95 -2.46
C TYR A 153 0.41 4.27 -2.78
N GLY A 154 0.99 5.03 -3.71
CA GLY A 154 0.45 6.30 -4.18
C GLY A 154 -0.29 6.11 -5.49
N PHE A 155 -1.59 6.43 -5.53
CA PHE A 155 -2.39 6.35 -6.75
C PHE A 155 -2.21 7.57 -7.66
N THR A 156 -2.37 7.35 -8.97
CA THR A 156 -2.66 8.45 -9.92
C THR A 156 -3.89 9.21 -9.44
N ALA A 157 -3.84 10.54 -9.50
CA ALA A 157 -4.90 11.38 -8.93
C ALA A 157 -6.25 11.19 -9.65
N LEU A 158 -7.32 11.19 -8.85
CA LEU A 158 -8.69 11.25 -9.35
C LEU A 158 -9.08 12.71 -9.58
N ASN A 159 -10.07 12.97 -10.42
CA ASN A 159 -10.51 14.34 -10.64
C ASN A 159 -12.00 14.50 -10.88
N PHE A 160 -12.46 15.70 -10.56
CA PHE A 160 -13.68 16.28 -11.08
C PHE A 160 -13.33 17.37 -12.09
N ARG A 161 -14.32 17.78 -12.87
CA ARG A 161 -14.25 18.88 -13.81
C ARG A 161 -15.54 19.71 -13.73
N PRO A 162 -15.54 20.97 -14.19
CA PRO A 162 -16.77 21.74 -14.33
C PRO A 162 -17.65 21.17 -15.44
N LEU A 163 -18.95 21.50 -15.41
CA LEU A 163 -19.87 21.12 -16.47
C LEU A 163 -19.49 21.75 -17.82
N GLU A 164 -19.04 23.01 -17.78
CA GLU A 164 -18.61 23.77 -18.95
C GLU A 164 -17.18 24.28 -18.77
N LYS A 165 -16.36 24.15 -19.82
CA LYS A 165 -14.99 24.67 -19.85
C LYS A 165 -15.03 26.19 -19.95
N ASN A 166 -14.32 26.88 -19.04
CA ASN A 166 -14.15 28.32 -19.14
C ASN A 166 -13.08 28.65 -20.19
N LEU A 167 -13.51 29.05 -21.40
CA LEU A 167 -12.61 29.36 -22.53
C LEU A 167 -11.73 30.60 -22.28
N HIS A 168 -12.16 31.53 -21.45
CA HIS A 168 -11.37 32.71 -21.12
C HIS A 168 -10.19 32.37 -20.19
N LEU A 169 -10.40 31.42 -19.27
CA LEU A 169 -9.36 30.96 -18.34
C LEU A 169 -8.44 29.91 -18.98
N CYS A 170 -9.02 28.95 -19.69
CA CYS A 170 -8.33 27.74 -20.14
C CYS A 170 -7.90 27.77 -21.61
N GLY A 171 -8.21 28.85 -22.33
CA GLY A 171 -8.04 28.92 -23.78
C GLY A 171 -9.00 27.99 -24.53
N LYS A 172 -8.85 27.95 -25.85
CA LYS A 172 -9.57 27.02 -26.73
C LYS A 172 -9.12 25.58 -26.48
#